data_AF-A0A1B9NN00-F1
#
_entry.id   AF-A0A1B9NN00-F1
#
_cell.length_a   1.000
_cell.length_b   1.000
_cell.length_c   1.000
_cell.angle_alpha   90.00
_cell.angle_beta   90.00
_cell.angle_gamma   90.00
#
_symmetry.space_group_name_H-M   'P 1'
#
loop_
_entity.id
_entity.type
_entity.pdbx_description
1 polymer ?
#
loop_
_entity_poly.entity_id
_entity_poly.type
_entity_poly.pdbx_seq_one_letter_code
_entity_poly.pdbx_strand_id
1 'polypeptide(L)'
;MAKLIIDEKEAFTDLKRIMRSWNLNDNSEKLMDEFFEKLIQFKWNRKKIYNFTFVYIKDNLSDLDYNDIPAVAFDYLSDIETSIIGYCSYGSILKIPDEPQNPDELIAYVRGEKWKDCVE
;
A
#
# COMPACT_ATOMS: atom_id res chain seq x y z
N MET A 1 19.64 -10.38 -4.14
CA MET A 1 19.16 -9.13 -4.78
C MET A 1 17.66 -9.09 -4.62
N ALA A 2 17.11 -8.03 -4.01
CA ALA A 2 15.67 -7.82 -4.01
C ALA A 2 15.21 -7.61 -5.46
N LYS A 3 14.13 -8.28 -5.88
CA LYS A 3 13.54 -8.08 -7.19
C LYS A 3 13.10 -6.61 -7.30
N LEU A 4 13.51 -5.93 -8.37
CA LEU A 4 13.01 -4.58 -8.68
C LEU A 4 11.53 -4.67 -9.01
N ILE A 5 10.73 -3.77 -8.43
CA ILE A 5 9.30 -3.62 -8.74
C ILE A 5 9.18 -2.37 -9.61
N ILE A 6 8.96 -2.59 -10.90
CA ILE A 6 9.02 -1.51 -11.89
C ILE A 6 7.61 -1.02 -12.25
N ASP A 7 6.61 -1.90 -12.20
CA ASP A 7 5.22 -1.63 -12.60
C ASP A 7 4.16 -2.29 -11.68
N GLU A 8 2.89 -1.95 -11.91
CA GLU A 8 1.74 -2.47 -11.15
C GLU A 8 1.56 -3.99 -11.25
N LYS A 9 1.93 -4.60 -12.37
CA LYS A 9 1.77 -6.05 -12.57
C LYS A 9 2.79 -6.83 -11.74
N GLU A 10 4.04 -6.36 -11.70
CA GLU A 10 5.07 -6.94 -10.85
C GLU A 10 4.74 -6.73 -9.37
N ALA A 11 4.30 -5.53 -9.00
CA ALA A 11 3.87 -5.20 -7.65
C ALA A 11 2.72 -6.12 -7.20
N PHE A 12 1.70 -6.29 -8.04
CA PHE A 12 0.55 -7.14 -7.77
C PHE A 12 0.95 -8.61 -7.59
N THR A 13 1.84 -9.11 -8.44
CA THR A 13 2.33 -10.49 -8.33
C THR A 13 3.03 -10.73 -7.00
N ASP A 14 3.84 -9.76 -6.54
CA ASP A 14 4.56 -9.90 -5.28
C ASP A 14 3.64 -9.75 -4.06
N LEU A 15 2.74 -8.76 -4.08
CA LEU A 15 1.74 -8.58 -3.03
C LEU A 15 0.86 -9.83 -2.87
N LYS A 16 0.35 -10.35 -3.99
CA LYS A 16 -0.48 -11.57 -4.01
C LYS A 16 0.26 -12.77 -3.43
N ARG A 17 1.56 -12.91 -3.69
CA ARG A 17 2.41 -13.94 -3.07
C ARG A 17 2.48 -13.77 -1.55
N ILE A 18 2.72 -12.55 -1.08
CA ILE A 18 2.76 -12.22 0.35
C ILE A 18 1.43 -12.57 1.02
N MET A 19 0.32 -12.07 0.48
CA MET A 19 -1.03 -12.30 1.00
C MET A 19 -1.42 -13.78 1.04
N ARG A 20 -1.08 -14.56 0.01
CA ARG A 20 -1.34 -16.01 0.00
C ARG A 20 -0.52 -16.78 1.04
N SER A 21 0.68 -16.29 1.36
CA SER A 21 1.56 -16.93 2.34
C SER A 21 1.28 -16.56 3.79
N TRP A 22 0.21 -15.78 4.06
CA TRP A 22 -0.02 -15.15 5.35
C TRP A 22 -0.02 -16.13 6.54
N ASN A 23 -0.74 -17.26 6.40
CA ASN A 23 -0.86 -18.26 7.45
C ASN A 23 0.39 -19.13 7.64
N LEU A 24 1.39 -18.99 6.77
CA LEU A 24 2.62 -19.78 6.80
C LEU A 24 3.78 -19.01 7.45
N ASN A 25 3.57 -17.76 7.84
CA ASN A 25 4.63 -16.89 8.33
C ASN A 25 4.13 -15.97 9.45
N ASP A 26 4.76 -16.07 10.62
CA ASP A 26 4.48 -15.22 11.78
C ASP A 26 4.83 -13.73 11.56
N ASN A 27 5.53 -13.40 10.46
CA ASN A 27 5.94 -12.03 10.12
C ASN A 27 5.23 -11.48 8.87
N SER A 28 4.03 -11.96 8.56
CA SER A 28 3.31 -11.56 7.33
C SER A 28 2.97 -10.07 7.26
N GLU A 29 2.61 -9.45 8.40
CA GLU A 29 2.41 -7.99 8.51
C GLU A 29 3.68 -7.24 8.10
N LYS A 30 4.81 -7.60 8.70
CA LYS A 30 6.12 -7.01 8.39
C LYS A 30 6.48 -7.17 6.91
N LEU A 31 6.17 -8.31 6.28
CA LEU A 31 6.43 -8.49 4.85
C LEU A 31 5.57 -7.57 3.98
N MET A 32 4.33 -7.29 4.39
CA MET A 32 3.46 -6.35 3.70
C MET A 32 3.95 -4.91 3.91
N ASP A 33 4.36 -4.53 5.12
CA ASP A 33 4.99 -3.23 5.39
C ASP A 33 6.24 -3.02 4.53
N GLU A 34 7.16 -3.99 4.53
CA GLU A 34 8.38 -3.95 3.70
C GLU A 34 8.05 -3.88 2.20
N PHE A 35 6.93 -4.45 1.76
CA PHE A 35 6.48 -4.33 0.37
C PHE A 35 6.08 -2.89 0.05
N PHE A 36 5.27 -2.23 0.86
CA PHE A 36 4.89 -0.84 0.64
C PHE A 36 6.07 0.13 0.79
N GLU A 37 6.98 -0.12 1.74
CA GLU A 37 8.24 0.62 1.84
C GLU A 37 9.08 0.50 0.56
N LYS A 38 9.15 -0.68 -0.06
CA LYS A 38 9.83 -0.86 -1.35
C LYS A 38 9.18 -0.04 -2.46
N LEU A 39 7.85 0.02 -2.55
CA LEU A 39 7.17 0.86 -3.54
C LEU A 39 7.60 2.33 -3.39
N ILE A 40 7.67 2.82 -2.14
CA ILE A 40 8.14 4.18 -1.83
C ILE A 40 9.62 4.36 -2.22
N GLN A 41 10.48 3.39 -1.91
CA GLN A 41 11.89 3.42 -2.31
C GLN A 41 12.07 3.46 -3.84
N PHE A 42 11.17 2.80 -4.58
CA PHE A 42 11.08 2.86 -6.04
C PHE A 42 10.33 4.09 -6.57
N LYS A 43 10.19 5.15 -5.76
CA LYS A 43 9.64 6.45 -6.15
C LYS A 43 8.17 6.42 -6.55
N TRP A 44 7.41 5.46 -6.06
CA TRP A 44 5.95 5.53 -6.19
C TRP A 44 5.42 6.60 -5.24
N ASN A 45 4.76 7.61 -5.81
CA ASN A 45 4.08 8.64 -5.03
C ASN A 45 2.75 8.10 -4.45
N ARG A 46 2.15 8.85 -3.52
CA ARG A 46 0.89 8.45 -2.86
C ARG A 46 -0.22 8.16 -3.85
N LYS A 47 -0.35 8.95 -4.92
CA LYS A 47 -1.38 8.76 -5.96
C LYS A 47 -1.23 7.41 -6.66
N LYS A 48 0.00 7.04 -7.02
CA LYS A 48 0.29 5.75 -7.65
C LYS A 48 0.04 4.60 -6.69
N ILE A 49 0.51 4.70 -5.44
CA ILE A 49 0.24 3.69 -4.40
C ILE A 49 -1.26 3.55 -4.16
N TYR A 50 -1.99 4.67 -4.05
CA TYR A 50 -3.44 4.68 -3.90
C TYR A 50 -4.14 3.98 -5.06
N ASN A 51 -3.83 4.35 -6.30
CA ASN A 51 -4.44 3.73 -7.48
C ASN A 51 -4.13 2.23 -7.54
N PHE A 52 -2.90 1.84 -7.18
CA PHE A 52 -2.54 0.44 -7.11
C PHE A 52 -3.38 -0.29 -6.06
N THR A 53 -3.42 0.21 -4.82
CA THR A 53 -4.10 -0.47 -3.71
C THR A 53 -5.61 -0.52 -3.90
N PHE A 54 -6.25 0.61 -4.21
CA PHE A 54 -7.71 0.72 -4.23
C PHE A 54 -8.35 0.31 -5.56
N VAL A 55 -7.63 0.42 -6.68
CA VAL A 55 -8.17 0.17 -8.02
C VAL A 55 -7.52 -1.09 -8.61
N TYR A 56 -6.21 -1.06 -8.80
CA TYR A 56 -5.52 -2.13 -9.54
C TYR A 56 -5.66 -3.49 -8.86
N ILE A 57 -5.43 -3.59 -7.54
CA ILE A 57 -5.58 -4.86 -6.82
C ILE A 57 -6.99 -5.42 -7.00
N LYS A 58 -8.00 -4.60 -6.73
CA LYS A 58 -9.41 -5.02 -6.80
C LYS A 58 -9.80 -5.49 -8.20
N ASP A 59 -9.36 -4.79 -9.23
CA ASP A 59 -9.65 -5.13 -10.62
C ASP A 59 -8.92 -6.40 -11.11
N ASN A 60 -7.85 -6.82 -10.42
CA ASN A 60 -7.00 -7.95 -10.82
C ASN A 60 -7.09 -9.18 -9.91
N LEU A 61 -7.77 -9.08 -8.76
CA LEU A 61 -8.07 -10.25 -7.93
C LEU A 61 -9.16 -11.10 -8.59
N SER A 62 -8.92 -12.39 -8.66
CA SER A 62 -9.90 -13.38 -9.15
C SER A 62 -10.69 -14.00 -8.02
N ASP A 63 -11.81 -14.66 -8.32
CA ASP A 63 -12.61 -15.40 -7.32
C ASP A 63 -11.78 -16.46 -6.58
N LEU A 64 -10.82 -17.10 -7.27
CA LEU A 64 -9.90 -18.05 -6.64
C LEU A 64 -9.00 -17.36 -5.61
N ASP A 65 -8.60 -16.11 -5.85
CA ASP A 65 -7.78 -15.37 -4.90
C ASP A 65 -8.51 -15.07 -3.61
N TYR A 66 -9.80 -14.72 -3.70
CA TYR A 66 -10.64 -14.51 -2.53
C TYR A 66 -10.86 -15.79 -1.70
N ASN A 67 -10.76 -16.96 -2.32
CA ASN A 67 -10.84 -18.24 -1.62
C ASN A 67 -9.50 -18.68 -1.00
N ASP A 68 -8.39 -18.39 -1.67
CA ASP A 68 -7.05 -18.85 -1.27
C ASP A 68 -6.33 -17.90 -0.31
N ILE A 69 -6.65 -16.60 -0.35
CA ILE A 69 -6.04 -15.59 0.51
C ILE A 69 -6.77 -15.55 1.86
N PRO A 70 -6.07 -15.68 3.00
CA PRO A 70 -6.69 -15.58 4.32
C PRO A 70 -7.32 -14.21 4.56
N ALA A 71 -8.48 -14.18 5.22
CA ALA A 71 -9.20 -12.94 5.55
C ALA A 71 -8.32 -11.90 6.28
N VAL A 72 -7.47 -12.36 7.20
CA VAL A 72 -6.53 -11.49 7.95
C VAL A 72 -5.57 -10.71 7.04
N ALA A 73 -5.22 -11.25 5.87
CA ALA A 73 -4.39 -10.52 4.91
C ALA A 73 -5.15 -9.37 4.25
N PHE A 74 -6.46 -9.55 4.02
CA PHE A 74 -7.33 -8.49 3.51
C PHE A 74 -7.64 -7.44 4.59
N ASP A 75 -7.83 -7.86 5.84
CA ASP A 75 -8.02 -6.95 6.97
C ASP A 75 -6.80 -6.03 7.11
N TYR A 76 -5.58 -6.59 7.06
CA TYR A 76 -4.37 -5.79 7.13
C TYR A 76 -4.15 -4.92 5.88
N LEU A 77 -4.51 -5.40 4.68
CA LEU A 77 -4.50 -4.55 3.48
C LEU A 77 -5.44 -3.34 3.65
N SER A 78 -6.59 -3.54 4.30
CA SER A 78 -7.53 -2.47 4.63
C SER A 78 -6.93 -1.47 5.62
N ASP A 79 -6.14 -1.93 6.60
CA ASP A 79 -5.40 -1.02 7.48
C ASP A 79 -4.40 -0.15 6.70
N ILE A 80 -3.68 -0.73 5.73
CA ILE A 80 -2.80 0.04 4.83
C ILE A 80 -3.60 1.04 3.98
N GLU A 81 -4.75 0.64 3.46
CA GLU A 81 -5.66 1.54 2.74
C GLU A 81 -6.02 2.77 3.59
N THR A 82 -6.37 2.58 4.86
CA THR A 82 -6.68 3.70 5.76
C THR A 82 -5.47 4.61 6.03
N SER A 83 -4.27 4.04 6.06
CA SER A 83 -2.99 4.75 6.20
C SER A 83 -2.67 5.63 4.98
N ILE A 84 -2.99 5.15 3.77
CA ILE A 84 -2.81 5.89 2.52
C ILE A 84 -3.73 7.12 2.46
N ILE A 85 -4.98 7.00 2.91
CA ILE A 85 -5.96 8.12 2.87
C ILE A 85 -5.95 8.96 4.15
N GLY A 86 -5.17 8.57 5.16
CA GLY A 86 -4.99 9.31 6.40
C GLY A 86 -6.24 9.45 7.25
N TYR A 87 -7.07 8.40 7.33
CA TYR A 87 -8.34 8.42 8.07
C TYR A 87 -8.14 8.63 9.58
N CYS A 88 -7.16 7.97 10.20
CA CYS A 88 -6.99 7.90 11.66
C CYS A 88 -6.16 9.04 12.28
N SER A 89 -4.92 8.78 12.68
CA SER A 89 -4.04 9.75 13.34
C SER A 89 -2.80 10.04 12.50
N TYR A 90 -2.05 11.10 12.80
CA TYR A 90 -0.78 11.38 12.11
C TYR A 90 0.15 10.15 12.09
N GLY A 91 0.23 9.41 13.21
CA GLY A 91 1.11 8.25 13.34
C GLY A 91 0.74 7.10 12.40
N SER A 92 -0.53 7.01 12.01
CA SER A 92 -1.00 5.99 11.06
C SER A 92 -0.90 6.42 9.59
N ILE A 93 -0.52 7.66 9.27
CA ILE A 93 -0.40 8.10 7.87
C ILE A 93 0.91 7.56 7.29
N LEU A 94 0.82 6.83 6.17
CA LEU A 94 1.97 6.38 5.38
C LEU A 94 2.94 7.55 5.12
N LYS A 95 4.23 7.39 5.41
CA LYS A 95 5.23 8.45 5.23
C LYS A 95 5.94 8.30 3.90
N ILE A 96 5.88 9.32 3.06
CA ILE A 96 6.58 9.36 1.76
C ILE A 96 7.60 10.51 1.82
N PRO A 97 8.88 10.30 1.42
CA PRO A 97 9.94 11.29 1.59
C PRO A 97 9.68 12.66 0.95
N ASP A 98 8.97 12.70 -0.17
CA ASP A 98 8.74 13.92 -0.95
C ASP A 98 7.45 14.67 -0.54
N GLU A 99 6.84 14.31 0.60
CA GLU A 99 5.65 14.93 1.17
C GLU A 99 5.95 15.76 2.43
N PRO A 100 5.00 16.59 2.93
CA PRO A 100 5.20 17.33 4.18
C PRO A 100 5.51 16.38 5.34
N GLN A 101 6.57 16.69 6.10
CA GLN A 101 6.97 15.89 7.25
C GLN A 101 6.43 16.46 8.58
N ASN A 102 5.93 17.70 8.56
CA ASN A 102 5.24 18.28 9.70
C ASN A 102 3.88 17.58 9.91
N PRO A 103 3.49 17.23 11.15
CA PRO A 103 2.24 16.52 11.39
C PRO A 103 0.97 17.19 10.87
N ASP A 104 0.79 18.48 11.14
CA ASP A 104 -0.41 19.21 10.76
C ASP A 104 -0.46 19.43 9.25
N GLU A 105 0.69 19.73 8.64
CA GLU A 105 0.81 19.89 7.19
C GLU A 105 0.54 18.57 6.46
N LEU A 106 1.06 17.45 6.96
CA LEU A 106 0.82 16.14 6.36
C LEU A 106 -0.66 15.74 6.47
N ILE A 107 -1.27 15.93 7.65
CA ILE A 107 -2.71 15.67 7.82
C ILE A 107 -3.51 16.51 6.82
N ALA A 108 -3.23 17.81 6.73
CA ALA A 108 -3.93 18.71 5.83
C ALA A 108 -3.69 18.37 4.34
N TYR A 109 -2.48 17.93 4.00
CA TYR A 109 -2.11 17.48 2.66
C TYR A 109 -2.86 16.21 2.26
N VAL A 110 -2.87 15.20 3.12
CA VAL A 110 -3.48 13.90 2.84
C VAL A 110 -5.01 13.98 2.84
N ARG A 111 -5.60 14.55 3.89
CA ARG A 111 -7.07 14.66 4.04
C ARG A 111 -7.68 15.74 3.15
N GLY A 112 -6.91 16.76 2.80
CA GLY A 112 -7.28 17.74 1.78
C GLY A 112 -7.10 17.22 0.36
N GLU A 113 -6.73 15.94 0.20
CA GLU A 113 -6.55 15.25 -1.09
C GLU A 113 -5.56 15.92 -2.06
N LYS A 114 -4.67 16.79 -1.56
CA LYS A 114 -3.73 17.56 -2.39
C LYS A 114 -2.76 16.69 -3.18
N TRP A 115 -2.56 15.45 -2.75
CA TRP A 115 -1.77 14.43 -3.43
C TRP A 115 -2.41 13.89 -4.71
N LYS A 116 -3.71 14.09 -4.93
CA LYS A 116 -4.39 13.70 -6.17
C LYS A 116 -4.07 14.66 -7.32
N ASP A 117 -3.79 15.93 -6.98
CA ASP A 117 -3.54 17.02 -7.92
C ASP A 117 -2.06 17.20 -8.28
N CYS A 118 -1.17 16.37 -7.75
CA CYS A 118 0.22 16.31 -8.21
C CYS A 118 0.23 15.85 -9.67
N VAL A 119 0.36 16.82 -10.58
CA VAL A 119 0.69 16.60 -11.99
C VAL A 119 2.12 16.06 -12.03
N GLU A 120 2.30 14.90 -12.66
CA GLU A 120 3.61 14.30 -12.94
C GLU A 120 4.45 15.17 -13.88
#